data_AF-A0A971SKX3-F1
#
_entry.id   AF-A0A971SKX3-F1
#
_cell.length_a   1.000
_cell.length_b   1.000
_cell.length_c   1.000
_cell.angle_alpha   90.00
_cell.angle_beta   90.00
_cell.angle_gamma   90.00
#
_symmetry.space_group_name_H-M   'P 1'
#
loop_
_entity.id
_entity.type
_entity.pdbx_description
1 polymer ?
#
loop_
_entity_poly.entity_id
_entity_poly.type
_entity_poly.pdbx_seq_one_letter_code
_entity_poly.pdbx_strand_id
1 'polypeptide(L)'
;MWLNILQGTVEQGLVFSLLALGVYLPFRILDFADLTVEGSFPLGAAVSAVLIINGTNPFLATFLALLAGVVAGMITGLINTKLKISGLLAGILTMTSLYS
;
A
#
# COMPACT_ATOMS: atom_id res chain seq x y z
N MET A 1 -17.14 8.77 -25.62
CA MET A 1 -17.01 7.39 -25.08
C MET A 1 -15.58 6.88 -25.18
N TRP A 2 -15.00 6.74 -26.39
CA TRP A 2 -13.60 6.31 -26.57
C TRP A 2 -12.55 7.20 -25.87
N LEU A 3 -12.71 8.53 -25.96
CA LEU A 3 -11.80 9.47 -25.31
C LEU A 3 -11.79 9.33 -23.77
N ASN A 4 -12.96 9.10 -23.17
CA ASN A 4 -13.11 8.92 -21.72
C ASN A 4 -12.47 7.61 -21.25
N ILE A 5 -12.57 6.55 -22.06
CA ILE A 5 -11.95 5.25 -21.76
C ILE A 5 -10.42 5.38 -21.82
N LEU A 6 -9.89 6.06 -22.85
CA LEU A 6 -8.46 6.32 -22.96
C LEU A 6 -7.93 7.12 -21.76
N GLN A 7 -8.62 8.21 -21.39
CA GLN A 7 -8.24 9.02 -20.24
C GLN A 7 -8.22 8.21 -18.94
N GLY A 8 -9.31 7.49 -18.63
CA GLY A 8 -9.39 6.67 -17.42
C GLY A 8 -8.35 5.55 -17.38
N THR A 9 -8.03 4.94 -18.52
CA THR A 9 -7.01 3.87 -18.58
C THR A 9 -5.62 4.42 -18.29
N VAL A 10 -5.29 5.59 -18.83
CA VAL A 10 -3.99 6.24 -18.59
C VAL A 10 -3.86 6.71 -17.14
N GLU A 11 -4.89 7.34 -16.59
CA GLU A 11 -4.91 7.77 -15.19
C GLU A 11 -4.73 6.58 -14.23
N GLN A 12 -5.54 5.53 -14.41
CA GLN A 12 -5.46 4.33 -13.58
C GLN A 12 -4.11 3.61 -13.75
N GLY A 13 -3.59 3.53 -14.99
CA GLY A 13 -2.30 2.92 -15.29
C GLY A 13 -1.13 3.66 -14.64
N LEU A 14 -1.14 4.99 -14.64
CA LEU A 14 -0.13 5.80 -13.96
C LEU A 14 -0.18 5.59 -12.44
N VAL A 15 -1.38 5.54 -11.85
CA VAL A 15 -1.54 5.29 -10.41
C VAL A 15 -1.07 3.87 -10.04
N PHE A 16 -1.48 2.84 -10.78
CA PHE A 16 -1.05 1.47 -10.51
C PHE A 16 0.42 1.21 -10.84
N SER A 17 1.07 2.03 -11.66
CA SER A 17 2.51 1.91 -11.91
C SER A 17 3.33 2.15 -10.62
N LEU A 18 2.88 3.07 -9.76
CA LEU A 18 3.49 3.32 -8.45
C LEU A 18 3.31 2.11 -7.51
N LEU A 19 2.13 1.49 -7.55
CA LEU A 19 1.85 0.26 -6.81
C LEU A 19 2.77 -0.88 -7.28
N ALA A 20 2.94 -1.05 -8.59
CA ALA A 20 3.83 -2.06 -9.16
C ALA A 20 5.30 -1.84 -8.75
N LEU A 21 5.75 -0.58 -8.70
CA LEU A 21 7.08 -0.24 -8.16
C LEU A 21 7.21 -0.61 -6.68
N GLY A 22 6.16 -0.39 -5.88
CA GLY A 22 6.11 -0.79 -4.48
C GLY A 22 6.32 -2.29 -4.29
N VAL A 23 5.66 -3.13 -5.10
CA VAL A 23 5.83 -4.60 -5.06
C VAL A 23 7.22 -5.02 -5.58
N TYR A 24 7.74 -4.31 -6.58
CA TYR A 24 9.05 -4.63 -7.17
C TYR A 24 10.22 -4.43 -6.20
N LEU A 25 10.18 -3.38 -5.36
CA LEU A 25 11.29 -3.04 -4.46
C LEU A 25 11.68 -4.19 -3.50
N PRO A 26 10.75 -4.78 -2.71
CA PRO A 26 11.04 -5.91 -1.84
C PRO A 26 11.55 -7.14 -2.59
N PHE A 27 10.94 -7.45 -3.73
CA PHE A 27 11.39 -8.56 -4.57
C PHE A 27 12.84 -8.35 -5.04
N ARG A 28 13.19 -7.13 -5.44
CA ARG A 28 14.51 -6.84 -6.00
C ARG A 28 15.61 -6.76 -4.94
N ILE A 29 15.30 -6.23 -3.77
CA ILE A 29 16.30 -5.96 -2.71
C ILE A 29 16.41 -7.11 -1.72
N LEU A 30 15.28 -7.71 -1.34
CA LEU A 30 15.17 -8.68 -0.25
C LEU A 30 14.88 -10.11 -0.75
N ASP A 31 14.72 -10.33 -2.07
CA ASP A 31 14.18 -11.57 -2.66
C ASP A 31 12.89 -12.03 -1.95
N PHE A 32 12.07 -11.04 -1.58
CA PHE A 32 10.92 -11.19 -0.71
C PHE A 32 9.65 -10.82 -1.47
N ALA A 33 8.81 -11.83 -1.70
CA ALA A 33 7.54 -11.68 -2.38
C ALA A 33 6.47 -11.08 -1.47
N ASP A 34 6.42 -9.75 -1.37
CA ASP A 34 5.47 -9.04 -0.50
C ASP A 34 4.24 -8.53 -1.23
N LEU A 35 3.05 -8.97 -0.79
CA LEU A 35 1.76 -8.45 -1.24
C LEU A 35 1.15 -7.40 -0.29
N THR A 36 1.85 -7.01 0.78
CA THR A 36 1.41 -5.94 1.73
C THR A 36 1.18 -4.61 1.02
N VAL A 37 1.86 -4.37 -0.10
CA VAL A 37 1.71 -3.14 -0.89
C VAL A 37 0.28 -2.97 -1.39
N GLU A 38 -0.39 -4.05 -1.76
CA GLU A 38 -1.80 -4.05 -2.19
C GLU A 38 -2.76 -3.60 -1.08
N GLY A 39 -2.46 -3.92 0.19
CA GLY A 39 -3.28 -3.50 1.34
C GLY A 39 -2.87 -2.13 1.91
N SER A 40 -1.58 -1.80 1.91
CA SER A 40 -1.06 -0.54 2.45
C SER A 40 -1.32 0.67 1.55
N PHE A 41 -1.46 0.46 0.24
CA PHE A 41 -1.84 1.51 -0.70
C PHE A 41 -3.24 2.10 -0.42
N PRO A 42 -4.33 1.31 -0.35
CA PRO A 42 -5.65 1.82 0.02
C PRO A 42 -5.70 2.32 1.47
N LEU A 43 -4.92 1.77 2.39
CA LEU A 43 -4.78 2.29 3.76
C LEU A 43 -4.28 3.75 3.75
N GLY A 44 -3.22 4.05 3.00
CA GLY A 44 -2.71 5.41 2.88
C GLY A 44 -3.72 6.38 2.27
N ALA A 45 -4.47 5.93 1.26
CA ALA A 45 -5.57 6.70 0.67
C ALA A 45 -6.70 6.97 1.68
N ALA A 46 -7.10 5.96 2.46
CA ALA A 46 -8.14 6.09 3.48
C ALA A 46 -7.72 7.05 4.61
N VAL A 47 -6.50 6.89 5.15
CA VAL A 47 -5.97 7.75 6.22
C VAL A 47 -5.88 9.20 5.76
N SER A 48 -5.33 9.45 4.57
CA SER A 48 -5.23 10.81 4.03
C SER A 48 -6.60 11.42 3.76
N ALA A 49 -7.54 10.69 3.15
CA ALA A 49 -8.89 11.17 2.89
C ALA A 49 -9.64 11.52 4.18
N VAL A 50 -9.64 10.64 5.18
CA VAL A 50 -10.31 10.88 6.46
C VAL A 50 -9.74 12.09 7.18
N LEU A 51 -8.41 12.26 7.20
CA LEU A 51 -7.78 13.41 7.86
C LEU A 51 -8.09 14.73 7.15
N ILE A 52 -8.08 14.74 5.82
CA ILE A 52 -8.41 15.93 5.03
C ILE A 52 -9.88 16.32 5.21
N ILE A 53 -10.81 15.35 5.19
CA ILE A 53 -12.24 15.60 5.42
C ILE A 53 -12.48 16.19 6.83
N ASN A 54 -11.70 15.75 7.82
CA ASN A 54 -11.75 16.29 9.19
C ASN A 54 -11.02 17.63 9.39
N GLY A 55 -10.55 18.28 8.30
CA GLY A 55 -9.95 19.62 8.36
C GLY A 55 -8.46 19.63 8.70
N THR A 56 -7.78 18.48 8.68
CA THR A 56 -6.32 18.42 8.87
C THR A 56 -5.60 18.96 7.64
N ASN A 57 -4.45 19.62 7.84
CA ASN A 57 -3.62 20.09 6.73
C ASN A 57 -3.23 18.92 5.80
N PRO A 58 -3.40 19.03 4.47
CA PRO A 58 -3.07 17.97 3.52
C PRO A 58 -1.66 17.41 3.66
N PHE A 59 -0.65 18.27 3.92
CA PHE A 59 0.73 17.83 4.08
C PHE A 59 0.91 16.94 5.32
N LEU A 60 0.24 17.30 6.42
CA LEU A 60 0.28 16.52 7.66
C LEU A 60 -0.49 15.20 7.48
N ALA A 61 -1.62 15.23 6.76
CA ALA A 61 -2.40 14.06 6.43
C ALA A 61 -1.59 13.05 5.60
N THR A 62 -0.84 13.52 4.60
CA THR A 62 0.04 12.65 3.80
C THR A 62 1.18 12.07 4.64
N PHE A 63 1.75 12.84 5.56
CA PHE A 63 2.79 12.34 6.46
C PHE A 63 2.25 11.24 7.40
N LEU A 64 1.04 11.42 7.94
CA LEU A 64 0.38 10.39 8.76
C LEU A 64 0.00 9.15 7.94
N ALA A 65 -0.41 9.30 6.68
CA ALA A 65 -0.65 8.19 5.77
C ALA A 65 0.63 7.38 5.50
N LEU A 66 1.78 8.06 5.35
CA LEU A 66 3.08 7.40 5.23
C LEU A 66 3.41 6.57 6.47
N LEU A 67 3.18 7.12 7.67
CA LEU A 67 3.40 6.39 8.92
C LEU A 67 2.49 5.16 9.04
N ALA A 68 1.22 5.26 8.61
CA ALA A 68 0.32 4.11 8.58
C ALA A 68 0.85 3.00 7.65
N GLY A 69 1.39 3.36 6.48
CA GLY A 69 2.05 2.41 5.57
C GLY A 69 3.31 1.75 6.18
N VAL A 70 4.12 2.53 6.92
CA VAL A 70 5.28 1.99 7.65
C VAL A 70 4.84 0.96 8.70
N VAL A 71 3.77 1.23 9.43
CA VAL A 71 3.21 0.29 10.42
C VAL A 71 2.74 -1.00 9.74
N ALA A 72 2.05 -0.91 8.60
CA ALA A 72 1.65 -2.09 7.82
C ALA A 72 2.87 -2.94 7.42
N GLY A 73 3.93 -2.33 6.88
CA GLY A 73 5.17 -3.04 6.53
C GLY A 73 5.89 -3.63 7.74
N MET A 74 5.90 -2.94 8.88
CA MET A 74 6.44 -3.47 10.13
C MET A 74 5.69 -4.72 10.60
N ILE A 75 4.36 -4.73 10.50
CA ILE A 75 3.54 -5.91 10.86
C ILE A 75 3.92 -7.10 9.97
N THR A 76 4.05 -6.91 8.65
CA THR A 76 4.49 -7.98 7.74
C THR A 76 5.89 -8.49 8.10
N GLY A 77 6.82 -7.58 8.36
CA GLY A 77 8.18 -7.91 8.79
C GLY A 77 8.20 -8.69 10.11
N LEU A 78 7.36 -8.33 11.08
CA LEU A 78 7.22 -9.05 12.34
C LEU A 78 6.62 -10.45 12.13
N ILE A 79 5.61 -10.59 11.28
CA ILE A 79 5.01 -11.89 10.95
C ILE A 79 6.05 -12.81 10.30
N ASN A 80 6.84 -12.28 9.37
CA ASN A 80 7.86 -13.08 8.72
C ASN A 80 9.02 -13.44 9.67
N THR A 81 9.54 -12.49 10.44
CA THR A 81 10.75 -12.68 11.26
C THR A 81 10.50 -13.36 12.61
N LYS A 82 9.40 -13.02 13.30
CA LYS A 82 9.08 -13.56 14.64
C LYS A 82 8.19 -14.79 14.57
N LEU A 83 7.15 -14.76 13.74
CA LEU A 83 6.21 -15.88 13.59
C LEU A 83 6.69 -16.94 12.60
N LYS A 84 7.81 -16.69 11.90
CA LYS A 84 8.45 -17.62 10.95
C LYS A 84 7.51 -18.10 9.83
N ILE A 85 6.57 -17.25 9.46
CA ILE A 85 5.66 -17.48 8.35
C ILE A 85 6.36 -17.09 7.05
N SER A 86 6.12 -17.82 5.96
CA SER A 86 6.70 -17.51 4.65
C SER A 86 6.35 -16.09 4.21
N GLY A 87 7.26 -15.43 3.47
CA GLY A 87 7.08 -14.03 3.10
C GLY A 87 5.79 -13.73 2.36
N LEU A 88 5.46 -14.60 1.39
CA LEU A 88 4.24 -14.50 0.62
C LEU A 88 2.98 -14.64 1.48
N LEU A 89 2.98 -15.58 2.44
CA LEU A 89 1.83 -15.75 3.34
C LEU A 89 1.71 -14.58 4.31
N ALA A 90 2.84 -14.07 4.83
CA ALA A 90 2.85 -12.89 5.68
C ALA A 90 2.25 -11.67 4.97
N GLY A 91 2.61 -11.45 3.70
CA GLY A 91 2.08 -10.35 2.90
C GLY A 91 0.59 -10.47 2.57
N ILE A 92 0.09 -11.68 2.27
CA ILE A 92 -1.35 -11.89 2.06
C ILE A 92 -2.14 -11.68 3.37
N LEU A 93 -1.59 -12.11 4.51
CA LEU A 93 -2.26 -12.02 5.81
C LEU A 93 -2.39 -10.57 6.29
N THR A 94 -1.38 -9.73 6.02
CA THR A 94 -1.49 -8.29 6.29
C THR A 94 -2.39 -7.56 5.31
N MET A 95 -2.35 -7.91 4.02
CA MET A 95 -3.26 -7.36 3.02
C MET A 95 -4.73 -7.63 3.41
N THR A 96 -5.08 -8.86 3.77
CA THR A 96 -6.46 -9.21 4.17
C THR A 96 -6.85 -8.55 5.49
N SER A 97 -5.91 -8.44 6.44
CA SER A 97 -6.16 -7.74 7.72
C SER A 97 -6.35 -6.23 7.57
N LEU A 98 -5.78 -5.61 6.54
CA LEU A 98 -5.98 -4.19 6.23
C LEU A 98 -7.28 -3.93 5.44
N TYR A 99 -7.78 -4.94 4.74
CA TYR A 99 -9.03 -4.86 4.00
C TYR A 99 -10.27 -5.09 4.89
N SER A 100 -10.10 -5.79 6.03
CA SER A 100 -11.18 -6.21 6.93
C SER A 100 -11.21 -5.43 8.24
#